data_AF-A0A0C3RP17-F1
#
_entry.id   AF-A0A0C3RP17-F1
#
_cell.length_a   1.000
_cell.length_b   1.000
_cell.length_c   1.000
_cell.angle_alpha   90.00
_cell.angle_beta   90.00
_cell.angle_gamma   90.00
#
_symmetry.space_group_name_H-M   'P 1'
#
loop_
_entity.id
_entity.type
_entity.pdbx_description
1 polymer ?
#
loop_
_entity_poly.entity_id
_entity_poly.type
_entity_poly.pdbx_seq_one_letter_code
_entity_poly.pdbx_strand_id
1 'polypeptide(L)'
;MIIWRYFSTVWRHCRCGDVRTRTPKRDEYDLEAGRQPHAVAQQAAQRGVEELEARERESLPDIAARTQDIQSLEAEISELKGEVQRRKIELEMEREGAARRALSLEGELTQTRETVANLREELAATVRQASEERDLLLAQVKSAEGALDRERLTLTDVRRAVSQQDELLVVRSRELKDALALVPREDVFSCSELITMIAGLNEEISQTSALVEDACIEGMEVTQDIRDAAADTVSRHLGATMTELLRACGAQMCDRLIVQLAIQAYLMQLARDLINSWIPTTGSPSVNCFMAQVYEEMTRSEPQPIFAKWRQLARAYGRATQPTSDFMLGEADPAVHTIESVLILAGVQLDPDELSYARLKEKIGEILVRCMRLRDAIGEGVVTCDFRVTGGAYGKRFNAESMEDVFKRQDSTIGEVLILCASELGLERSTKSTDAKESRDLLTLTTPSNAKAKVVTTEALDELLRAD
;
A
#
# COMPACT_ATOMS: atom_id res chain seq x y z
N MET A 1 -62.76 18.26 -0.25
CA MET A 1 -62.92 16.87 -0.72
C MET A 1 -64.08 16.87 -1.73
N ILE A 2 -63.76 17.14 -3.00
CA ILE A 2 -64.66 17.81 -3.98
C ILE A 2 -64.35 17.24 -5.39
N ILE A 3 -65.24 17.18 -6.40
CA ILE A 3 -66.71 17.09 -6.56
C ILE A 3 -67.00 17.27 -8.08
N TRP A 4 -68.01 16.59 -8.64
CA TRP A 4 -68.90 16.98 -9.78
C TRP A 4 -68.38 17.73 -11.05
N ARG A 5 -68.71 17.29 -12.28
CA ARG A 5 -69.93 17.55 -13.11
C ARG A 5 -70.11 18.98 -13.69
N TYR A 6 -70.31 19.00 -15.03
CA TYR A 6 -71.29 19.79 -15.83
C TYR A 6 -71.11 21.29 -16.21
N PHE A 7 -71.71 21.61 -17.38
CA PHE A 7 -72.09 22.93 -17.96
C PHE A 7 -70.94 23.91 -18.32
N SER A 8 -71.07 24.87 -19.25
CA SER A 8 -72.13 25.25 -20.23
C SER A 8 -71.45 25.86 -21.48
N THR A 9 -71.87 25.58 -22.72
CA THR A 9 -72.80 26.41 -23.53
C THR A 9 -72.55 27.95 -23.54
N VAL A 10 -72.61 28.51 -24.78
CA VAL A 10 -73.35 29.74 -25.19
C VAL A 10 -72.63 31.12 -25.37
N TRP A 11 -72.91 31.73 -26.56
CA TRP A 11 -72.83 33.15 -27.03
C TRP A 11 -71.51 33.71 -27.61
N ARG A 12 -71.45 34.66 -28.57
CA ARG A 12 -72.32 35.38 -29.57
C ARG A 12 -71.31 36.27 -30.39
N HIS A 13 -71.56 36.99 -31.50
CA HIS A 13 -72.78 37.51 -32.17
C HIS A 13 -72.51 37.96 -33.63
N CYS A 14 -73.61 38.19 -34.38
CA CYS A 14 -73.78 39.13 -35.52
C CYS A 14 -73.17 38.76 -36.91
N ARG A 15 -73.74 39.17 -38.08
CA ARG A 15 -75.09 39.68 -38.45
C ARG A 15 -75.33 39.68 -39.99
N CYS A 16 -76.58 39.53 -40.44
CA CYS A 16 -77.12 39.84 -41.80
C CYS A 16 -76.54 39.03 -42.99
N GLY A 17 -77.23 38.80 -44.12
CA GLY A 17 -78.63 38.98 -44.57
C GLY A 17 -78.76 38.19 -45.90
N ASP A 18 -79.78 37.35 -46.11
CA ASP A 18 -81.11 37.66 -46.68
C ASP A 18 -81.15 37.78 -48.23
N VAL A 19 -82.29 37.35 -48.82
CA VAL A 19 -82.74 37.52 -50.22
C VAL A 19 -82.10 36.67 -51.35
N ARG A 20 -82.89 35.71 -51.86
CA ARG A 20 -83.28 35.37 -53.27
C ARG A 20 -82.26 35.68 -54.41
N THR A 21 -82.09 34.88 -55.48
CA THR A 21 -83.12 34.17 -56.27
C THR A 21 -82.51 33.15 -57.28
N ARG A 22 -83.26 32.06 -57.55
CA ARG A 22 -83.32 31.17 -58.75
C ARG A 22 -82.29 31.28 -59.90
N THR A 23 -81.86 30.10 -60.36
CA THR A 23 -81.63 29.77 -61.78
C THR A 23 -82.49 28.51 -62.14
N PRO A 24 -82.49 27.94 -63.37
CA PRO A 24 -83.72 27.92 -64.18
C PRO A 24 -84.11 26.53 -64.72
N LYS A 25 -85.22 26.46 -65.48
CA LYS A 25 -85.50 25.55 -66.62
C LYS A 25 -86.95 25.82 -67.10
N ARG A 26 -87.18 26.05 -68.41
CA ARG A 26 -87.46 25.05 -69.48
C ARG A 26 -88.83 24.37 -69.27
N ASP A 27 -89.68 24.12 -70.27
CA ASP A 27 -89.67 24.20 -71.75
C ASP A 27 -91.13 24.57 -72.18
N GLU A 28 -91.42 25.43 -73.17
CA GLU A 28 -91.49 25.20 -74.63
C GLU A 28 -92.90 24.76 -75.12
N TYR A 29 -93.31 25.21 -76.33
CA TYR A 29 -94.54 24.86 -77.09
C TYR A 29 -95.92 25.33 -76.52
N ASP A 30 -96.96 25.65 -77.31
CA ASP A 30 -97.10 25.78 -78.77
C ASP A 30 -98.38 26.57 -79.16
N LEU A 31 -98.42 27.09 -80.41
CA LEU A 31 -99.64 27.37 -81.24
C LEU A 31 -100.69 28.38 -80.65
N GLU A 32 -101.55 29.11 -81.39
CA GLU A 32 -101.83 29.25 -82.83
C GLU A 32 -102.48 30.63 -83.14
N ALA A 33 -102.94 30.83 -84.39
CA ALA A 33 -103.67 31.98 -84.94
C ALA A 33 -104.85 32.53 -84.08
N GLY A 34 -105.37 33.75 -84.25
CA GLY A 34 -105.11 34.82 -85.23
C GLY A 34 -106.39 35.61 -85.58
N ARG A 35 -106.24 36.84 -86.09
CA ARG A 35 -107.22 37.66 -86.85
C ARG A 35 -108.63 37.91 -86.26
N GLN A 36 -108.91 39.17 -85.92
CA GLN A 36 -110.10 39.86 -86.47
C GLN A 36 -109.90 40.02 -88.01
N PRO A 37 -110.96 40.03 -88.86
CA PRO A 37 -111.70 41.28 -89.08
C PRO A 37 -113.17 41.20 -89.59
N HIS A 38 -113.89 42.31 -89.36
CA HIS A 38 -114.88 42.98 -90.21
C HIS A 38 -116.03 42.25 -90.96
N ALA A 39 -117.22 42.81 -90.70
CA ALA A 39 -118.19 43.38 -91.66
C ALA A 39 -118.96 42.51 -92.66
N VAL A 40 -120.29 42.46 -92.42
CA VAL A 40 -121.38 42.82 -93.36
C VAL A 40 -122.41 43.55 -92.46
N ALA A 41 -123.00 44.71 -92.77
CA ALA A 41 -124.20 44.90 -93.62
C ALA A 41 -125.25 43.76 -93.48
N GLN A 42 -126.57 43.99 -93.45
CA GLN A 42 -127.38 45.16 -93.80
C GLN A 42 -128.80 45.01 -93.18
N GLN A 43 -129.69 46.00 -93.40
CA GLN A 43 -131.16 45.95 -93.18
C GLN A 43 -131.72 45.88 -91.73
N ALA A 44 -131.77 47.06 -91.09
CA ALA A 44 -132.92 47.52 -90.29
C ALA A 44 -132.80 49.06 -90.11
N ALA A 45 -132.82 49.84 -91.19
CA ALA A 45 -134.06 50.36 -91.79
C ALA A 45 -134.80 51.39 -90.89
N GLN A 46 -134.48 52.67 -91.11
CA GLN A 46 -135.45 53.76 -91.23
C GLN A 46 -136.41 54.03 -90.05
N ARG A 47 -135.91 54.74 -89.03
CA ARG A 47 -136.59 55.87 -88.34
C ARG A 47 -135.60 56.57 -87.41
N GLY A 48 -135.61 57.91 -87.37
CA GLY A 48 -134.64 58.72 -86.62
C GLY A 48 -133.97 59.86 -87.41
N VAL A 49 -134.49 60.20 -88.61
CA VAL A 49 -133.95 61.26 -89.50
C VAL A 49 -134.28 62.68 -89.01
N GLU A 50 -134.95 62.84 -87.85
CA GLU A 50 -135.44 64.14 -87.35
C GLU A 50 -134.82 64.58 -86.01
N GLU A 51 -133.85 63.83 -85.44
CA GLU A 51 -133.25 64.14 -84.12
C GLU A 51 -131.74 64.47 -84.13
N LEU A 52 -131.04 64.30 -85.25
CA LEU A 52 -129.57 64.49 -85.33
C LEU A 52 -129.10 65.85 -85.88
N GLU A 53 -130.00 66.71 -86.35
CA GLU A 53 -129.64 68.06 -86.83
C GLU A 53 -129.27 69.05 -85.70
N ALA A 54 -129.40 68.65 -84.43
CA ALA A 54 -129.20 69.51 -83.26
C ALA A 54 -127.81 69.40 -82.58
N ARG A 55 -126.94 68.46 -82.97
CA ARG A 55 -125.68 68.15 -82.23
C ARG A 55 -124.36 68.34 -82.99
N GLU A 56 -124.38 68.69 -84.27
CA GLU A 56 -123.17 68.75 -85.10
C GLU A 56 -122.51 70.15 -85.18
N ARG A 57 -122.96 71.12 -84.37
CA ARG A 57 -122.41 72.50 -84.36
C ARG A 57 -121.43 72.83 -83.23
N GLU A 58 -121.00 71.86 -82.42
CA GLU A 58 -120.29 72.14 -81.15
C GLU A 58 -118.93 71.41 -80.97
N SER A 59 -118.45 70.61 -81.93
CA SER A 59 -117.34 69.66 -81.71
C SER A 59 -116.05 69.89 -82.52
N LEU A 60 -115.88 71.05 -83.17
CA LEU A 60 -114.74 71.32 -84.07
C LEU A 60 -113.43 71.89 -83.45
N PRO A 61 -113.35 72.39 -82.20
CA PRO A 61 -112.06 72.80 -81.60
C PRO A 61 -111.19 71.66 -81.01
N ASP A 62 -111.76 70.53 -80.59
CA ASP A 62 -111.09 69.56 -79.67
C ASP A 62 -110.13 68.56 -80.36
N ILE A 63 -110.08 68.55 -81.69
CA ILE A 63 -109.27 67.56 -82.46
C ILE A 63 -107.82 68.03 -82.65
N ALA A 64 -107.57 69.36 -82.65
CA ALA A 64 -106.22 69.90 -82.85
C ALA A 64 -105.27 69.58 -81.69
N ALA A 65 -105.74 69.69 -80.43
CA ALA A 65 -104.92 69.49 -79.24
C ALA A 65 -104.32 68.07 -79.15
N ARG A 66 -105.13 67.03 -79.42
CA ARG A 66 -104.71 65.63 -79.30
C ARG A 66 -103.64 65.20 -80.30
N THR A 67 -103.44 65.96 -81.38
CA THR A 67 -102.39 65.67 -82.37
C THR A 67 -101.01 66.12 -81.88
N GLN A 68 -100.96 67.13 -81.00
CA GLN A 68 -99.72 67.66 -80.44
C GLN A 68 -99.15 66.77 -79.31
N ASP A 69 -100.02 66.16 -78.50
CA ASP A 69 -99.62 65.23 -77.42
C ASP A 69 -99.06 63.90 -77.93
N ILE A 70 -99.48 63.44 -79.11
CA ILE A 70 -98.92 62.22 -79.72
C ILE A 70 -97.46 62.48 -80.17
N GLN A 71 -97.18 63.66 -80.70
CA GLN A 71 -95.82 64.01 -81.15
C GLN A 71 -94.83 64.22 -79.99
N SER A 72 -95.29 64.69 -78.82
CA SER A 72 -94.43 64.79 -77.63
C SER A 72 -94.08 63.41 -77.07
N LEU A 73 -95.04 62.49 -77.00
CA LEU A 73 -94.82 61.11 -76.54
C LEU A 73 -93.91 60.31 -77.49
N GLU A 74 -93.99 60.52 -78.81
CA GLU A 74 -93.06 59.89 -79.76
C GLU A 74 -91.61 60.39 -79.58
N ALA A 75 -91.42 61.67 -79.26
CA ALA A 75 -90.10 62.21 -78.92
C ALA A 75 -89.56 61.61 -77.61
N GLU A 76 -90.39 61.53 -76.57
CA GLU A 76 -90.01 60.97 -75.26
C GLU A 76 -89.67 59.47 -75.35
N ILE A 77 -90.40 58.70 -76.17
CA ILE A 77 -90.08 57.28 -76.46
C ILE A 77 -88.75 57.15 -77.23
N SER A 78 -88.42 58.11 -78.10
CA SER A 78 -87.13 58.14 -78.81
C SER A 78 -85.96 58.43 -77.86
N GLU A 79 -86.14 59.40 -76.95
CA GLU A 79 -85.14 59.77 -75.95
C GLU A 79 -84.89 58.64 -74.93
N LEU A 80 -85.96 58.03 -74.40
CA LEU A 80 -85.87 56.88 -73.51
C LEU A 80 -85.21 55.66 -74.17
N LYS A 81 -85.44 55.42 -75.48
CA LYS A 81 -84.68 54.40 -76.24
C LYS A 81 -83.19 54.73 -76.30
N GLY A 82 -82.84 56.00 -76.47
CA GLY A 82 -81.46 56.48 -76.41
C GLY A 82 -80.82 56.27 -75.04
N GLU A 83 -81.53 56.54 -73.95
CA GLU A 83 -81.05 56.29 -72.58
C GLU A 83 -80.90 54.80 -72.26
N VAL A 84 -81.88 53.97 -72.63
CA VAL A 84 -81.80 52.52 -72.44
C VAL A 84 -80.60 51.94 -73.20
N GLN A 85 -80.32 52.42 -74.41
CA GLN A 85 -79.18 51.95 -75.19
C GLN A 85 -77.84 52.46 -74.62
N ARG A 86 -77.77 53.70 -74.10
CA ARG A 86 -76.59 54.22 -73.38
C ARG A 86 -76.29 53.40 -72.12
N ARG A 87 -77.30 53.18 -71.26
CA ARG A 87 -77.17 52.33 -70.07
C ARG A 87 -76.83 50.88 -70.40
N LYS A 88 -77.32 50.35 -71.53
CA LYS A 88 -76.96 49.00 -71.98
C LYS A 88 -75.47 48.91 -72.31
N ILE A 89 -74.93 49.89 -73.05
CA ILE A 89 -73.51 49.97 -73.38
C ILE A 89 -72.65 50.19 -72.12
N GLU A 90 -73.10 51.04 -71.19
CA GLU A 90 -72.43 51.21 -69.89
C GLU A 90 -72.40 49.91 -69.09
N LEU A 91 -73.52 49.19 -68.97
CA LEU A 91 -73.58 47.90 -68.29
C LEU A 91 -72.77 46.80 -68.99
N GLU A 92 -72.66 46.83 -70.32
CA GLU A 92 -71.79 45.92 -71.08
C GLU A 92 -70.31 46.25 -70.83
N MET A 93 -69.92 47.54 -70.82
CA MET A 93 -68.55 47.96 -70.46
C MET A 93 -68.22 47.69 -68.98
N GLU A 94 -69.15 47.86 -68.05
CA GLU A 94 -68.97 47.51 -66.64
C GLU A 94 -68.85 46.01 -66.45
N ARG A 95 -69.63 45.20 -67.19
CA ARG A 95 -69.50 43.73 -67.19
C ARG A 95 -68.17 43.28 -67.77
N GLU A 96 -67.71 43.85 -68.87
CA GLU A 96 -66.38 43.55 -69.41
C GLU A 96 -65.26 44.00 -68.46
N GLY A 97 -65.38 45.19 -67.86
CA GLY A 97 -64.42 45.67 -66.86
C GLY A 97 -64.40 44.81 -65.60
N ALA A 98 -65.55 44.33 -65.14
CA ALA A 98 -65.67 43.38 -64.04
C ALA A 98 -65.11 42.00 -64.42
N ALA A 99 -65.37 41.51 -65.63
CA ALA A 99 -64.84 40.23 -66.12
C ALA A 99 -63.31 40.27 -66.28
N ARG A 100 -62.74 41.37 -66.80
CA ARG A 100 -61.27 41.55 -66.88
C ARG A 100 -60.65 41.64 -65.48
N ARG A 101 -61.28 42.33 -64.53
CA ARG A 101 -60.82 42.34 -63.12
C ARG A 101 -60.95 40.97 -62.46
N ALA A 102 -62.03 40.23 -62.71
CA ALA A 102 -62.20 38.87 -62.21
C ALA A 102 -61.11 37.93 -62.75
N LEU A 103 -60.82 37.97 -64.05
CA LEU A 103 -59.73 37.21 -64.67
C LEU A 103 -58.35 37.61 -64.13
N SER A 104 -58.09 38.90 -63.90
CA SER A 104 -56.84 39.38 -63.27
C SER A 104 -56.69 38.84 -61.84
N LEU A 105 -57.73 38.97 -61.02
CA LEU A 105 -57.77 38.48 -59.65
C LEU A 105 -57.70 36.94 -59.57
N GLU A 106 -58.26 36.24 -60.55
CA GLU A 106 -58.18 34.77 -60.66
C GLU A 106 -56.76 34.33 -61.05
N GLY A 107 -56.09 35.07 -61.94
CA GLY A 107 -54.66 34.90 -62.23
C GLY A 107 -53.75 35.21 -61.04
N GLU A 108 -54.02 36.27 -60.28
CA GLU A 108 -53.32 36.57 -59.03
C GLU A 108 -53.59 35.51 -57.96
N LEU A 109 -54.81 34.96 -57.88
CA LEU A 109 -55.17 33.86 -56.99
C LEU A 109 -54.49 32.54 -57.38
N THR A 110 -54.34 32.21 -58.66
CA THR A 110 -53.58 31.03 -59.08
C THR A 110 -52.09 31.23 -58.81
N GLN A 111 -51.53 32.38 -59.18
CA GLN A 111 -50.12 32.69 -58.93
C GLN A 111 -49.77 32.68 -57.43
N THR A 112 -50.62 33.27 -56.56
CA THR A 112 -50.42 33.22 -55.10
C THR A 112 -50.64 31.83 -54.50
N ARG A 113 -51.51 31.00 -55.08
CA ARG A 113 -51.62 29.57 -54.69
C ARG A 113 -50.37 28.78 -55.06
N GLU A 114 -49.80 29.03 -56.25
CA GLU A 114 -48.56 28.40 -56.70
C GLU A 114 -47.37 28.83 -55.85
N THR A 115 -47.19 30.12 -55.55
CA THR A 115 -46.10 30.55 -54.65
C THR A 115 -46.27 30.03 -53.23
N VAL A 116 -47.50 29.97 -52.69
CA VAL A 116 -47.77 29.35 -51.39
C VAL A 116 -47.54 27.83 -51.41
N ALA A 117 -47.80 27.14 -52.53
CA ALA A 117 -47.48 25.73 -52.68
C ALA A 117 -45.96 25.49 -52.69
N ASN A 118 -45.23 26.24 -53.52
CA ASN A 118 -43.77 26.15 -53.62
C ASN A 118 -43.09 26.46 -52.28
N LEU A 119 -43.46 27.56 -51.61
CA LEU A 119 -42.93 27.91 -50.29
C LEU A 119 -43.25 26.87 -49.21
N ARG A 120 -44.39 26.17 -49.30
CA ARG A 120 -44.71 25.05 -48.39
C ARG A 120 -43.85 23.83 -48.69
N GLU A 121 -43.53 23.55 -49.95
CA GLU A 121 -42.66 22.45 -50.33
C GLU A 121 -41.20 22.73 -49.93
N GLU A 122 -40.69 23.95 -50.15
CA GLU A 122 -39.39 24.41 -49.66
C GLU A 122 -39.29 24.36 -48.13
N LEU A 123 -40.33 24.81 -47.41
CA LEU A 123 -40.39 24.70 -45.96
C LEU A 123 -40.42 23.23 -45.50
N ALA A 124 -41.14 22.36 -46.20
CA ALA A 124 -41.17 20.93 -45.90
C ALA A 124 -39.84 20.23 -46.24
N ALA A 125 -39.10 20.69 -47.25
CA ALA A 125 -37.77 20.20 -47.58
C ALA A 125 -36.73 20.62 -46.53
N THR A 126 -36.70 21.91 -46.18
CA THR A 126 -35.78 22.44 -45.15
C THR A 126 -36.07 21.86 -43.76
N VAL A 127 -37.33 21.67 -43.37
CA VAL A 127 -37.70 20.98 -42.11
C VAL A 127 -37.24 19.52 -42.11
N ARG A 128 -37.35 18.81 -43.25
CA ARG A 128 -36.83 17.43 -43.38
C ARG A 128 -35.31 17.40 -43.23
N GLN A 129 -34.59 18.23 -43.98
CA GLN A 129 -33.12 18.32 -43.89
C GLN A 129 -32.64 18.66 -42.47
N ALA A 130 -33.27 19.64 -41.81
CA ALA A 130 -32.95 20.00 -40.43
C ALA A 130 -33.28 18.86 -39.43
N SER A 131 -34.32 18.06 -39.68
CA SER A 131 -34.63 16.89 -38.86
C SER A 131 -33.62 15.76 -39.05
N GLU A 132 -33.15 15.51 -40.27
CA GLU A 132 -32.13 14.52 -40.60
C GLU A 132 -30.76 14.91 -40.01
N GLU A 133 -30.38 16.19 -40.12
CA GLU A 133 -29.15 16.72 -39.51
C GLU A 133 -29.20 16.65 -37.98
N ARG A 134 -30.33 17.02 -37.36
CA ARG A 134 -30.54 16.88 -35.91
C ARG A 134 -30.41 15.43 -35.48
N ASP A 135 -31.00 14.50 -36.21
CA ASP A 135 -31.00 13.07 -35.83
C ASP A 135 -29.61 12.45 -36.02
N LEU A 136 -28.84 12.88 -37.02
CA LEU A 136 -27.43 12.55 -37.18
C LEU A 136 -26.57 13.10 -36.02
N LEU A 137 -26.74 14.37 -35.65
CA LEU A 137 -26.03 14.97 -34.51
C LEU A 137 -26.38 14.29 -33.19
N LEU A 138 -27.65 13.93 -32.97
CA LEU A 138 -28.08 13.16 -31.80
C LEU A 138 -27.45 11.75 -31.76
N ALA A 139 -27.26 11.10 -32.91
CA ALA A 139 -26.55 9.83 -33.00
C ALA A 139 -25.05 9.98 -32.69
N GLN A 140 -24.41 11.05 -33.19
CA GLN A 140 -23.01 11.37 -32.88
C GLN A 140 -22.80 11.67 -31.40
N VAL A 141 -23.66 12.49 -30.77
CA VAL A 141 -23.61 12.79 -29.33
C VAL A 141 -23.73 11.52 -28.51
N LYS A 142 -24.73 10.65 -28.78
CA LYS A 142 -24.88 9.37 -28.09
C LYS A 142 -23.67 8.44 -28.25
N SER A 143 -23.04 8.42 -29.44
CA SER A 143 -21.82 7.64 -29.66
C SER A 143 -20.62 8.20 -28.89
N ALA A 144 -20.52 9.53 -28.75
CA ALA A 144 -19.46 10.19 -28.01
C ALA A 144 -19.65 10.02 -26.49
N GLU A 145 -20.87 10.15 -25.97
CA GLU A 145 -21.23 9.84 -24.58
C GLU A 145 -20.87 8.39 -24.24
N GLY A 146 -21.29 7.44 -25.09
CA GLY A 146 -20.97 6.03 -24.92
C GLY A 146 -19.48 5.69 -25.07
N ALA A 147 -18.65 6.56 -25.65
CA ALA A 147 -17.19 6.42 -25.68
C ALA A 147 -16.55 7.02 -24.40
N LEU A 148 -17.01 8.20 -23.97
CA LEU A 148 -16.57 8.87 -22.75
C LEU A 148 -16.83 8.01 -21.50
N ASP A 149 -17.98 7.34 -21.42
CA ASP A 149 -18.29 6.46 -20.29
C ASP A 149 -17.44 5.19 -20.28
N ARG A 150 -17.07 4.65 -21.46
CA ARG A 150 -16.08 3.56 -21.56
C ARG A 150 -14.71 4.01 -21.07
N GLU A 151 -14.25 5.19 -21.48
CA GLU A 151 -12.97 5.75 -21.04
C GLU A 151 -12.94 6.02 -19.53
N ARG A 152 -14.03 6.56 -18.97
CA ARG A 152 -14.21 6.75 -17.51
C ARG A 152 -14.10 5.43 -16.75
N LEU A 153 -14.76 4.36 -17.21
CA LEU A 153 -14.64 3.05 -16.60
C LEU A 153 -13.18 2.56 -16.63
N THR A 154 -12.51 2.63 -17.79
CA THR A 154 -11.09 2.25 -17.88
C THR A 154 -10.18 3.08 -16.96
N LEU A 155 -10.43 4.38 -16.81
CA LEU A 155 -9.69 5.23 -15.88
C LEU A 155 -9.94 4.85 -14.42
N THR A 156 -11.16 4.44 -14.04
CA THR A 156 -11.43 3.95 -12.68
C THR A 156 -10.76 2.60 -12.40
N ASP A 157 -10.71 1.70 -13.37
CA ASP A 157 -10.05 0.40 -13.22
C ASP A 157 -8.52 0.53 -13.19
N VAL A 158 -7.93 1.39 -14.04
CA VAL A 158 -6.50 1.73 -13.98
C VAL A 158 -6.13 2.37 -12.64
N ARG A 159 -6.93 3.34 -12.14
CA ARG A 159 -6.70 3.91 -10.80
C ARG A 159 -6.77 2.87 -9.69
N ARG A 160 -7.69 1.91 -9.76
CA ARG A 160 -7.78 0.80 -8.81
C ARG A 160 -6.54 -0.08 -8.88
N ALA A 161 -6.08 -0.43 -10.08
CA ALA A 161 -4.88 -1.24 -10.28
C ALA A 161 -3.61 -0.55 -9.77
N VAL A 162 -3.46 0.77 -9.99
CA VAL A 162 -2.33 1.56 -9.44
C VAL A 162 -2.37 1.56 -7.92
N SER A 163 -3.52 1.84 -7.29
CA SER A 163 -3.67 1.81 -5.82
C SER A 163 -3.29 0.44 -5.23
N GLN A 164 -3.69 -0.66 -5.89
CA GLN A 164 -3.32 -2.02 -5.48
C GLN A 164 -1.82 -2.31 -5.64
N GLN A 165 -1.16 -1.75 -6.66
CA GLN A 165 0.29 -1.85 -6.81
C GLN A 165 1.03 -1.06 -5.73
N ASP A 166 0.58 0.14 -5.41
CA ASP A 166 1.18 0.96 -4.34
C ASP A 166 1.07 0.28 -2.96
N GLU A 167 -0.10 -0.28 -2.62
CA GLU A 167 -0.28 -1.08 -1.40
C GLU A 167 0.68 -2.28 -1.34
N LEU A 168 0.82 -3.02 -2.45
CA LEU A 168 1.72 -4.18 -2.54
C LEU A 168 3.19 -3.77 -2.48
N LEU A 169 3.57 -2.63 -3.05
CA LEU A 169 4.92 -2.06 -2.94
C LEU A 169 5.24 -1.64 -1.50
N VAL A 170 4.28 -1.07 -0.76
CA VAL A 170 4.45 -0.74 0.67
C VAL A 170 4.68 -2.01 1.50
N VAL A 171 3.88 -3.06 1.26
CA VAL A 171 4.06 -4.36 1.95
C VAL A 171 5.43 -4.97 1.65
N ARG A 172 5.81 -5.11 0.37
CA ARG A 172 7.13 -5.65 -0.02
C ARG A 172 8.29 -4.80 0.48
N SER A 173 8.15 -3.47 0.52
CA SER A 173 9.17 -2.58 1.06
C SER A 173 9.36 -2.74 2.57
N ARG A 174 8.31 -3.14 3.29
CA ARG A 174 8.39 -3.51 4.71
C ARG A 174 9.04 -4.89 4.87
N GLU A 175 8.55 -5.90 4.16
CA GLU A 175 9.12 -7.26 4.18
C GLU A 175 10.61 -7.27 3.85
N LEU A 176 11.03 -6.48 2.86
CA LEU A 176 12.44 -6.35 2.47
C LEU A 176 13.28 -5.62 3.52
N LYS A 177 12.72 -4.63 4.25
CA LYS A 177 13.40 -4.00 5.40
C LYS A 177 13.54 -4.97 6.57
N ASP A 178 12.49 -5.72 6.86
CA ASP A 178 12.47 -6.72 7.94
C ASP A 178 13.45 -7.86 7.62
N ALA A 179 13.52 -8.31 6.36
CA ALA A 179 14.52 -9.27 5.88
C ALA A 179 15.96 -8.71 5.93
N LEU A 180 16.18 -7.46 5.49
CA LEU A 180 17.50 -6.81 5.59
C LEU A 180 17.95 -6.59 7.04
N ALA A 181 17.04 -6.49 8.01
CA ALA A 181 17.38 -6.45 9.44
C ALA A 181 17.89 -7.79 9.98
N LEU A 182 17.56 -8.90 9.30
CA LEU A 182 18.07 -10.25 9.58
C LEU A 182 19.37 -10.55 8.83
N VAL A 183 19.67 -9.84 7.72
CA VAL A 183 20.98 -9.93 7.06
C VAL A 183 22.06 -9.46 8.04
N PRO A 184 23.03 -10.31 8.41
CA PRO A 184 24.10 -9.92 9.30
C PRO A 184 24.94 -8.82 8.65
N ARG A 185 25.34 -7.83 9.45
CA ARG A 185 26.31 -6.83 9.00
C ARG A 185 27.71 -7.46 8.94
N GLU A 186 28.67 -6.74 8.36
CA GLU A 186 30.08 -7.13 8.44
C GLU A 186 30.53 -7.26 9.90
N ASP A 187 31.52 -8.11 10.16
CA ASP A 187 32.07 -8.29 11.50
C ASP A 187 32.72 -6.99 12.00
N VAL A 188 32.43 -6.63 13.24
CA VAL A 188 33.01 -5.48 13.93
C VAL A 188 34.44 -5.77 14.40
N PHE A 189 34.77 -7.06 14.62
CA PHE A 189 36.11 -7.51 15.04
C PHE A 189 36.65 -8.56 14.09
N SER A 190 37.90 -8.40 13.69
CA SER A 190 38.66 -9.40 12.95
C SER A 190 39.11 -10.55 13.85
N CYS A 191 39.39 -11.71 13.23
CA CYS A 191 39.96 -12.87 13.95
C CYS A 191 41.30 -12.52 14.65
N SER A 192 42.13 -11.66 14.04
CA SER A 192 43.39 -11.18 14.62
C SER A 192 43.20 -10.33 15.88
N GLU A 193 42.15 -9.52 15.94
CA GLU A 193 41.83 -8.74 17.14
C GLU A 193 41.37 -9.65 18.27
N LEU A 194 40.52 -10.65 17.99
CA LEU A 194 40.11 -11.64 18.99
C LEU A 194 41.30 -12.47 19.53
N ILE A 195 42.23 -12.88 18.65
CA ILE A 195 43.48 -13.55 19.06
C ILE A 195 44.34 -12.63 19.93
N THR A 196 44.41 -11.33 19.62
CA THR A 196 45.13 -10.34 20.44
C THR A 196 44.45 -10.14 21.80
N MET A 197 43.11 -10.14 21.86
CA MET A 197 42.34 -10.01 23.10
C MET A 197 42.50 -11.23 24.01
N ILE A 198 42.49 -12.45 23.47
CA ILE A 198 42.69 -13.67 24.30
C ILE A 198 44.15 -13.80 24.77
N ALA A 199 45.14 -13.45 23.94
CA ALA A 199 46.55 -13.40 24.36
C ALA A 199 46.77 -12.38 25.48
N GLY A 200 46.21 -11.17 25.36
CA GLY A 200 46.26 -10.14 26.39
C GLY A 200 45.41 -10.44 27.64
N LEU A 201 44.54 -11.45 27.60
CA LEU A 201 43.84 -11.98 28.78
C LEU A 201 44.67 -13.06 29.46
N ASN A 202 45.25 -13.99 28.68
CA ASN A 202 46.15 -15.02 29.19
C ASN A 202 47.34 -14.41 29.94
N GLU A 203 47.94 -13.36 29.37
CA GLU A 203 49.06 -12.61 29.98
C GLU A 203 48.66 -11.98 31.32
N GLU A 204 47.54 -11.26 31.42
CA GLU A 204 47.10 -10.62 32.68
C GLU A 204 46.81 -11.66 33.77
N ILE A 205 46.23 -12.80 33.42
CA ILE A 205 45.99 -13.90 34.35
C ILE A 205 47.31 -14.50 34.83
N SER A 206 48.27 -14.73 33.94
CA SER A 206 49.60 -15.26 34.29
C SER A 206 50.41 -14.29 35.15
N GLN A 207 50.36 -12.99 34.85
CA GLN A 207 50.99 -11.95 35.66
C GLN A 207 50.33 -11.83 37.05
N THR A 208 49.00 -11.96 37.12
CA THR A 208 48.27 -11.92 38.39
C THR A 208 48.56 -13.15 39.25
N SER A 209 48.68 -14.36 38.67
CA SER A 209 49.05 -15.55 39.44
C SER A 209 50.48 -15.47 39.98
N ALA A 210 51.43 -14.98 39.17
CA ALA A 210 52.81 -14.73 39.61
C ALA A 210 52.86 -13.68 40.75
N LEU A 211 52.16 -12.56 40.61
CA LEU A 211 52.10 -11.51 41.63
C LEU A 211 51.54 -12.01 42.97
N VAL A 212 50.57 -12.94 42.96
CA VAL A 212 50.06 -13.57 44.18
C VAL A 212 51.08 -14.51 44.80
N GLU A 213 51.81 -15.28 43.98
CA GLU A 213 52.86 -16.19 44.42
C GLU A 213 54.07 -15.45 45.00
N ASP A 214 54.58 -14.42 44.33
CA ASP A 214 55.66 -13.54 44.80
C ASP A 214 55.35 -12.98 46.21
N ALA A 215 54.09 -12.61 46.45
CA ALA A 215 53.60 -12.05 47.71
C ALA A 215 53.22 -13.11 48.78
N CYS A 216 53.48 -14.40 48.54
CA CYS A 216 53.21 -15.45 49.52
C CYS A 216 54.32 -15.56 50.59
N ILE A 217 53.90 -15.59 51.85
CA ILE A 217 54.74 -15.88 53.01
C ILE A 217 54.26 -17.15 53.74
N GLU A 218 55.21 -17.88 54.31
CA GLU A 218 54.94 -19.09 55.12
C GLU A 218 54.24 -18.75 56.44
N GLY A 219 53.60 -19.76 57.05
CA GLY A 219 53.16 -19.70 58.45
C GLY A 219 51.68 -19.39 58.67
N MET A 220 50.80 -19.79 57.75
CA MET A 220 49.35 -19.66 57.98
C MET A 220 48.84 -20.76 58.94
N GLU A 221 48.73 -20.44 60.23
CA GLU A 221 48.08 -21.32 61.21
C GLU A 221 46.54 -21.21 61.10
N VAL A 222 45.91 -22.29 60.65
CA VAL A 222 44.47 -22.36 60.38
C VAL A 222 43.87 -23.61 61.01
N THR A 223 42.64 -23.52 61.53
CA THR A 223 41.92 -24.69 62.07
C THR A 223 41.58 -25.70 60.99
N GLN A 224 41.47 -26.98 61.36
CA GLN A 224 41.16 -28.05 60.44
C GLN A 224 39.81 -27.82 59.72
N ASP A 225 38.79 -27.32 60.42
CA ASP A 225 37.47 -27.01 59.84
C ASP A 225 37.54 -26.01 58.67
N ILE A 226 38.39 -24.97 58.79
CA ILE A 226 38.58 -23.96 57.74
C ILE A 226 39.40 -24.55 56.58
N ARG A 227 40.40 -25.39 56.88
CA ARG A 227 41.17 -26.12 55.85
C ARG A 227 40.29 -27.08 55.05
N ASP A 228 39.34 -27.75 55.70
CA ASP A 228 38.40 -28.66 55.02
C ASP A 228 37.36 -27.87 54.21
N ALA A 229 36.88 -26.72 54.69
CA ALA A 229 36.04 -25.82 53.90
C ALA A 229 36.78 -25.24 52.67
N ALA A 230 38.07 -24.91 52.81
CA ALA A 230 38.93 -24.52 51.71
C ALA A 230 39.15 -25.68 50.71
N ALA A 231 39.31 -26.91 51.20
CA ALA A 231 39.41 -28.12 50.37
C ALA A 231 38.15 -28.33 49.53
N ASP A 232 36.96 -28.19 50.10
CA ASP A 232 35.70 -28.29 49.38
C ASP A 232 35.56 -27.21 48.30
N THR A 233 36.04 -25.99 48.57
CA THR A 233 36.02 -24.89 47.58
C THR A 233 37.02 -25.11 46.45
N VAL A 234 38.26 -25.47 46.75
CA VAL A 234 39.26 -25.76 45.71
C VAL A 234 38.90 -27.01 44.90
N SER A 235 38.40 -28.06 45.53
CA SER A 235 37.96 -29.29 44.85
C SER A 235 36.80 -29.03 43.87
N ARG A 236 35.88 -28.12 44.22
CA ARG A 236 34.78 -27.69 43.35
C ARG A 236 35.25 -26.96 42.08
N HIS A 237 36.35 -26.20 42.17
CA HIS A 237 36.83 -25.35 41.08
C HIS A 237 38.00 -25.94 40.28
N LEU A 238 38.90 -26.70 40.92
CA LEU A 238 40.13 -27.25 40.33
C LEU A 238 40.20 -28.79 40.38
N GLY A 239 39.25 -29.44 41.03
CA GLY A 239 39.20 -30.90 41.18
C GLY A 239 40.06 -31.46 42.32
N ALA A 240 39.79 -32.73 42.63
CA ALA A 240 40.42 -33.43 43.76
C ALA A 240 41.95 -33.50 43.65
N THR A 241 42.51 -33.76 42.46
CA THR A 241 43.96 -33.90 42.26
C THR A 241 44.72 -32.63 42.64
N MET A 242 44.26 -31.45 42.21
CA MET A 242 44.90 -30.18 42.61
C MET A 242 44.74 -29.91 44.12
N THR A 243 43.59 -30.29 44.70
CA THR A 243 43.34 -30.19 46.15
C THR A 243 44.27 -31.08 46.97
N GLU A 244 44.56 -32.29 46.47
CA GLU A 244 45.50 -33.23 47.09
C GLU A 244 46.94 -32.74 46.98
N LEU A 245 47.36 -32.22 45.82
CA LEU A 245 48.68 -31.62 45.61
C LEU A 245 48.93 -30.45 46.57
N LEU A 246 48.03 -29.46 46.62
CA LEU A 246 48.15 -28.31 47.52
C LEU A 246 48.24 -28.75 49.00
N ARG A 247 47.43 -29.74 49.40
CA ARG A 247 47.46 -30.31 50.76
C ARG A 247 48.76 -31.06 51.06
N ALA A 248 49.34 -31.75 50.07
CA ALA A 248 50.57 -32.53 50.23
C ALA A 248 51.83 -31.65 50.32
N CYS A 249 51.83 -30.51 49.63
CA CYS A 249 52.93 -29.54 49.65
C CYS A 249 53.15 -28.93 51.04
N GLY A 250 52.07 -28.41 51.65
CA GLY A 250 52.07 -27.88 53.02
C GLY A 250 53.00 -26.68 53.25
N ALA A 251 52.95 -26.12 54.47
CA ALA A 251 53.55 -24.82 54.78
C ALA A 251 55.09 -24.78 54.76
N GLN A 252 55.78 -25.90 54.56
CA GLN A 252 57.23 -26.04 54.81
C GLN A 252 58.02 -26.56 53.59
N MET A 253 57.31 -26.99 52.53
CA MET A 253 57.83 -27.46 51.24
C MET A 253 56.82 -27.10 50.12
N CYS A 254 56.15 -25.95 50.23
CA CYS A 254 55.31 -25.47 49.14
C CYS A 254 56.17 -25.04 47.96
N ASP A 255 56.26 -25.90 46.95
CA ASP A 255 56.65 -25.48 45.61
C ASP A 255 55.68 -24.38 45.17
N ARG A 256 56.23 -23.16 45.10
CA ARG A 256 55.51 -21.95 44.77
C ARG A 256 54.84 -22.04 43.39
N LEU A 257 55.43 -22.81 42.47
CA LEU A 257 54.88 -23.09 41.16
C LEU A 257 53.51 -23.77 41.24
N ILE A 258 53.27 -24.66 42.22
CA ILE A 258 51.95 -25.32 42.39
C ILE A 258 50.89 -24.32 42.84
N VAL A 259 51.24 -23.38 43.72
CA VAL A 259 50.34 -22.30 44.16
C VAL A 259 50.00 -21.39 42.97
N GLN A 260 51.02 -20.96 42.20
CA GLN A 260 50.85 -20.16 40.98
C GLN A 260 49.95 -20.88 39.95
N LEU A 261 50.24 -22.15 39.65
CA LEU A 261 49.47 -22.96 38.69
C LEU A 261 48.02 -23.17 39.13
N ALA A 262 47.75 -23.34 40.42
CA ALA A 262 46.40 -23.46 40.96
C ALA A 262 45.60 -22.15 40.79
N ILE A 263 46.20 -21.00 41.10
CA ILE A 263 45.57 -19.68 40.94
C ILE A 263 45.34 -19.36 39.46
N GLN A 264 46.35 -19.60 38.62
CA GLN A 264 46.25 -19.41 37.17
C GLN A 264 45.12 -20.26 36.59
N ALA A 265 45.07 -21.55 36.94
CA ALA A 265 44.02 -22.47 36.51
C ALA A 265 42.61 -22.01 36.91
N TYR A 266 42.47 -21.51 38.14
CA TYR A 266 41.20 -21.00 38.64
C TYR A 266 40.72 -19.79 37.83
N LEU A 267 41.61 -18.81 37.63
CA LEU A 267 41.31 -17.60 36.87
C LEU A 267 41.04 -17.92 35.38
N MET A 268 41.76 -18.87 34.78
CA MET A 268 41.48 -19.35 33.42
C MET A 268 40.10 -20.00 33.32
N GLN A 269 39.71 -20.84 34.30
CA GLN A 269 38.38 -21.45 34.31
C GLN A 269 37.27 -20.40 34.50
N LEU A 270 37.43 -19.48 35.46
CA LEU A 270 36.51 -18.37 35.69
C LEU A 270 36.32 -17.52 34.41
N ALA A 271 37.43 -17.19 33.75
CA ALA A 271 37.42 -16.44 32.48
C ALA A 271 36.69 -17.20 31.36
N ARG A 272 37.01 -18.48 31.15
CA ARG A 272 36.35 -19.35 30.15
C ARG A 272 34.84 -19.41 30.37
N ASP A 273 34.44 -19.68 31.61
CA ASP A 273 33.05 -19.92 31.97
C ASP A 273 32.25 -18.60 31.86
N LEU A 274 32.84 -17.46 32.22
CA LEU A 274 32.29 -16.12 32.01
C LEU A 274 32.14 -15.76 30.53
N ILE A 275 33.18 -15.92 29.71
CA ILE A 275 33.14 -15.54 28.28
C ILE A 275 32.11 -16.38 27.51
N ASN A 276 32.03 -17.67 27.82
CA ASN A 276 31.06 -18.59 27.21
C ASN A 276 29.64 -18.42 27.76
N SER A 277 29.45 -17.78 28.93
CA SER A 277 28.12 -17.52 29.50
C SER A 277 27.24 -16.67 28.58
N TRP A 278 25.95 -17.02 28.56
CA TRP A 278 24.89 -16.22 27.94
C TRP A 278 24.52 -15.03 28.83
N ILE A 279 24.32 -15.29 30.11
CA ILE A 279 24.01 -14.30 31.14
C ILE A 279 25.15 -14.35 32.16
N PRO A 280 25.88 -13.24 32.39
CA PRO A 280 26.97 -13.19 33.36
C PRO A 280 26.38 -13.20 34.79
N THR A 281 26.03 -14.38 35.29
CA THR A 281 25.57 -14.59 36.68
C THR A 281 26.16 -15.88 37.25
N THR A 282 26.69 -15.79 38.46
CA THR A 282 26.94 -16.94 39.35
C THR A 282 25.66 -17.67 39.78
N GLY A 283 24.54 -16.93 39.90
CA GLY A 283 23.32 -17.43 40.55
C GLY A 283 22.51 -18.51 39.83
N SER A 284 22.71 -18.76 38.52
CA SER A 284 21.92 -19.79 37.81
C SER A 284 22.67 -20.49 36.65
N PRO A 285 23.51 -21.50 36.96
CA PRO A 285 24.12 -22.36 35.95
C PRO A 285 23.12 -23.07 35.04
N SER A 286 21.91 -23.36 35.54
CA SER A 286 20.84 -24.01 34.78
C SER A 286 20.30 -23.15 33.63
N VAL A 287 20.17 -21.83 33.82
CA VAL A 287 19.74 -20.90 32.75
C VAL A 287 20.82 -20.79 31.67
N ASN A 288 22.09 -20.67 32.05
CA ASN A 288 23.19 -20.67 31.08
C ASN A 288 23.28 -22.00 30.30
N CYS A 289 23.08 -23.14 30.97
CA CYS A 289 23.01 -24.46 30.35
C CYS A 289 21.85 -24.57 29.35
N PHE A 290 20.64 -24.14 29.74
CA PHE A 290 19.47 -24.12 28.86
C PHE A 290 19.69 -23.24 27.63
N MET A 291 20.22 -22.02 27.80
CA MET A 291 20.53 -21.12 26.69
C MET A 291 21.60 -21.69 25.74
N ALA A 292 22.59 -22.41 26.28
CA ALA A 292 23.58 -23.11 25.47
C ALA A 292 22.97 -24.27 24.67
N GLN A 293 22.05 -25.05 25.25
CA GLN A 293 21.33 -26.12 24.56
C GLN A 293 20.43 -25.58 23.44
N VAL A 294 19.69 -24.50 23.70
CA VAL A 294 18.87 -23.81 22.68
C VAL A 294 19.76 -23.33 21.53
N TYR A 295 20.91 -22.71 21.84
CA TYR A 295 21.84 -22.26 20.81
C TYR A 295 22.48 -23.41 20.02
N GLU A 296 22.81 -24.52 20.68
CA GLU A 296 23.37 -25.70 20.01
C GLU A 296 22.36 -26.31 19.03
N GLU A 297 21.08 -26.37 19.40
CA GLU A 297 20.05 -26.87 18.49
C GLU A 297 19.80 -25.88 17.34
N MET A 298 19.79 -24.57 17.59
CA MET A 298 19.73 -23.56 16.53
C MET A 298 20.95 -23.61 15.59
N THR A 299 22.16 -23.90 16.08
CA THR A 299 23.33 -24.04 15.21
C THR A 299 23.21 -25.24 14.27
N ARG A 300 22.53 -26.32 14.69
CA ARG A 300 22.22 -27.48 13.84
C ARG A 300 21.07 -27.22 12.86
N SER A 301 19.94 -26.67 13.32
CA SER A 301 18.73 -26.51 12.51
C SER A 301 18.77 -25.30 11.57
N GLU A 302 19.28 -24.15 12.03
CA GLU A 302 19.17 -22.88 11.31
C GLU A 302 20.41 -22.58 10.44
N PRO A 303 20.27 -21.78 9.37
CA PRO A 303 21.40 -21.22 8.64
C PRO A 303 22.15 -20.19 9.50
N GLN A 304 23.45 -20.05 9.25
CA GLN A 304 24.35 -19.24 10.07
C GLN A 304 23.91 -17.78 10.32
N PRO A 305 23.40 -17.03 9.31
CA PRO A 305 22.84 -15.71 9.54
C PRO A 305 21.81 -15.61 10.68
N ILE A 306 20.94 -16.62 10.80
CA ILE A 306 19.84 -16.63 11.77
C ILE A 306 20.36 -16.88 13.19
N PHE A 307 21.15 -17.94 13.40
CA PHE A 307 21.67 -18.21 14.75
C PHE A 307 22.72 -17.19 15.19
N ALA A 308 23.52 -16.62 14.27
CA ALA A 308 24.44 -15.54 14.60
C ALA A 308 23.70 -14.26 15.03
N LYS A 309 22.61 -13.92 14.32
CA LYS A 309 21.76 -12.79 14.71
C LYS A 309 21.07 -13.03 16.05
N TRP A 310 20.61 -14.26 16.30
CA TRP A 310 20.04 -14.64 17.60
C TRP A 310 21.08 -14.52 18.72
N ARG A 311 22.32 -15.02 18.53
CA ARG A 311 23.42 -14.89 19.51
C ARG A 311 23.68 -13.43 19.88
N GLN A 312 23.80 -12.56 18.87
CA GLN A 312 24.01 -11.13 19.04
C GLN A 312 22.87 -10.50 19.86
N LEU A 313 21.60 -10.76 19.50
CA LEU A 313 20.45 -10.19 20.21
C LEU A 313 20.34 -10.74 21.65
N ALA A 314 20.48 -12.05 21.84
CA ALA A 314 20.39 -12.69 23.15
C ALA A 314 21.45 -12.16 24.13
N ARG A 315 22.70 -12.01 23.69
CA ARG A 315 23.78 -11.43 24.52
C ARG A 315 23.60 -9.94 24.77
N ALA A 316 23.15 -9.17 23.78
CA ALA A 316 22.90 -7.74 23.92
C ALA A 316 21.75 -7.45 24.89
N TYR A 317 20.65 -8.20 24.82
CA TYR A 317 19.54 -8.09 25.77
C TYR A 317 19.93 -8.62 27.17
N GLY A 318 20.70 -9.71 27.26
CA GLY A 318 21.22 -10.21 28.53
C GLY A 318 22.10 -9.21 29.28
N ARG A 319 22.96 -8.48 28.55
CA ARG A 319 23.74 -7.35 29.09
C ARG A 319 22.86 -6.15 29.46
N ALA A 320 21.79 -5.89 28.70
CA ALA A 320 20.85 -4.81 29.05
C ALA A 320 20.05 -5.11 30.32
N THR A 321 19.79 -6.39 30.64
CA THR A 321 19.12 -6.79 31.90
C THR A 321 20.05 -6.78 33.11
N GLN A 322 21.37 -6.79 32.92
CA GLN A 322 22.35 -6.82 34.00
C GLN A 322 23.59 -6.00 33.61
N PRO A 323 23.69 -4.74 34.07
CA PRO A 323 24.83 -3.87 33.77
C PRO A 323 26.15 -4.50 34.23
N THR A 324 27.19 -4.34 33.40
CA THR A 324 28.52 -4.89 33.68
C THR A 324 29.06 -4.40 35.03
N SER A 325 28.84 -3.14 35.41
CA SER A 325 29.27 -2.57 36.70
C SER A 325 28.85 -3.40 37.91
N ASP A 326 27.62 -3.88 37.90
CA ASP A 326 26.98 -4.51 39.05
C ASP A 326 27.44 -5.96 39.18
N PHE A 327 27.70 -6.61 38.03
CA PHE A 327 28.36 -7.90 37.93
C PHE A 327 29.81 -7.84 38.45
N MET A 328 30.61 -6.85 38.00
CA MET A 328 32.01 -6.68 38.41
C MET A 328 32.16 -6.56 39.94
N LEU A 329 31.24 -5.86 40.59
CA LEU A 329 31.22 -5.68 42.05
C LEU A 329 30.88 -6.99 42.80
N GLY A 330 30.06 -7.87 42.22
CA GLY A 330 29.62 -9.11 42.86
C GLY A 330 30.57 -10.29 42.71
N GLU A 331 31.41 -10.32 41.68
CA GLU A 331 32.21 -11.51 41.31
C GLU A 331 33.67 -11.45 41.76
N ALA A 332 34.22 -10.25 41.96
CA ALA A 332 35.60 -10.12 42.40
C ALA A 332 35.81 -10.68 43.83
N ASP A 333 34.86 -10.50 44.75
CA ASP A 333 34.98 -11.03 46.12
C ASP A 333 34.96 -12.57 46.20
N PRO A 334 34.02 -13.30 45.54
CA PRO A 334 34.09 -14.76 45.41
C PRO A 334 35.39 -15.28 44.79
N ALA A 335 35.97 -14.53 43.85
CA ALA A 335 37.23 -14.89 43.20
C ALA A 335 38.43 -14.72 44.14
N VAL A 336 38.50 -13.61 44.90
CA VAL A 336 39.51 -13.46 45.97
C VAL A 336 39.35 -14.58 47.01
N HIS A 337 38.14 -14.87 47.46
CA HIS A 337 37.90 -15.92 48.45
C HIS A 337 38.30 -17.33 47.99
N THR A 338 38.18 -17.61 46.68
CA THR A 338 38.67 -18.88 46.12
C THR A 338 40.19 -18.92 46.06
N ILE A 339 40.86 -17.81 45.79
CA ILE A 339 42.33 -17.68 45.88
C ILE A 339 42.79 -17.85 47.33
N GLU A 340 42.17 -17.18 48.30
CA GLU A 340 42.42 -17.38 49.73
C GLU A 340 42.29 -18.86 50.13
N SER A 341 41.30 -19.57 49.59
CA SER A 341 41.13 -21.01 49.81
C SER A 341 42.30 -21.85 49.26
N VAL A 342 42.89 -21.47 48.12
CA VAL A 342 44.11 -22.10 47.59
C VAL A 342 45.30 -21.86 48.54
N LEU A 343 45.48 -20.63 49.01
CA LEU A 343 46.57 -20.27 49.94
C LEU A 343 46.45 -21.02 51.28
N ILE A 344 45.24 -21.08 51.86
CA ILE A 344 44.92 -21.83 53.10
C ILE A 344 45.29 -23.33 52.98
N LEU A 345 45.07 -23.94 51.81
CA LEU A 345 45.43 -25.35 51.59
C LEU A 345 46.93 -25.57 51.47
N ALA A 346 47.63 -24.66 50.78
CA ALA A 346 49.08 -24.63 50.69
C ALA A 346 49.74 -24.31 52.06
N GLY A 347 49.03 -23.65 52.97
CA GLY A 347 49.56 -23.23 54.28
C GLY A 347 50.38 -21.94 54.22
N VAL A 348 50.21 -21.17 53.15
CA VAL A 348 50.80 -19.85 52.93
C VAL A 348 49.73 -18.77 53.10
N GLN A 349 50.16 -17.53 53.30
CA GLN A 349 49.29 -16.35 53.34
C GLN A 349 49.90 -15.21 52.53
N LEU A 350 49.08 -14.23 52.15
CA LEU A 350 49.57 -13.01 51.53
C LEU A 350 50.28 -12.12 52.53
N ASP A 351 51.43 -11.56 52.15
CA ASP A 351 52.00 -10.40 52.81
C ASP A 351 51.13 -9.16 52.49
N PRO A 352 50.49 -8.51 53.49
CA PRO A 352 49.66 -7.34 53.26
C PRO A 352 50.42 -6.13 52.71
N ASP A 353 51.72 -6.04 52.97
CA ASP A 353 52.58 -4.91 52.54
C ASP A 353 52.95 -5.05 51.05
N GLU A 354 53.13 -6.27 50.54
CA GLU A 354 53.33 -6.54 49.10
C GLU A 354 52.00 -6.56 48.32
N LEU A 355 50.99 -7.30 48.79
CA LEU A 355 49.72 -7.48 48.08
C LEU A 355 48.48 -7.42 49.00
N SER A 356 48.05 -6.20 49.30
CA SER A 356 46.77 -5.98 49.99
C SER A 356 45.55 -6.55 49.23
N TYR A 357 44.53 -6.98 49.99
CA TYR A 357 43.24 -7.47 49.47
C TYR A 357 42.63 -6.54 48.40
N ALA A 358 42.70 -5.22 48.61
CA ALA A 358 42.16 -4.24 47.68
C ALA A 358 42.87 -4.26 46.31
N ARG A 359 44.20 -4.41 46.31
CA ARG A 359 45.04 -4.51 45.10
C ARG A 359 44.81 -5.82 44.35
N LEU A 360 44.64 -6.94 45.06
CA LEU A 360 44.26 -8.22 44.47
C LEU A 360 42.84 -8.16 43.85
N LYS A 361 41.88 -7.56 44.56
CA LYS A 361 40.51 -7.35 44.05
C LYS A 361 40.49 -6.48 42.80
N GLU A 362 41.30 -5.42 42.76
CA GLU A 362 41.48 -4.57 41.57
C GLU A 362 42.02 -5.37 40.38
N LYS A 363 43.08 -6.17 40.57
CA LYS A 363 43.67 -7.03 39.54
C LYS A 363 42.69 -8.06 38.96
N ILE A 364 41.92 -8.71 39.82
CA ILE A 364 40.83 -9.62 39.38
C ILE A 364 39.74 -8.83 38.62
N GLY A 365 39.45 -7.60 39.05
CA GLY A 365 38.59 -6.67 38.31
C GLY A 365 39.10 -6.38 36.89
N GLU A 366 40.40 -6.18 36.69
CA GLU A 366 40.97 -5.97 35.34
C GLU A 366 40.79 -7.21 34.45
N ILE A 367 41.02 -8.42 34.99
CA ILE A 367 40.76 -9.70 34.31
C ILE A 367 39.28 -9.82 33.93
N LEU A 368 38.36 -9.61 34.86
CA LEU A 368 36.92 -9.72 34.63
C LEU A 368 36.42 -8.68 33.58
N VAL A 369 36.98 -7.46 33.54
CA VAL A 369 36.72 -6.48 32.47
C VAL A 369 37.20 -6.99 31.10
N ARG A 370 38.41 -7.57 31.03
CA ARG A 370 38.93 -8.17 29.79
C ARG A 370 38.03 -9.32 29.31
N CYS A 371 37.58 -10.18 30.21
CA CYS A 371 36.62 -11.25 29.93
C CYS A 371 35.30 -10.71 29.35
N MET A 372 34.71 -9.68 29.97
CA MET A 372 33.46 -9.08 29.48
C MET A 372 33.62 -8.41 28.11
N ARG A 373 34.76 -7.75 27.85
CA ARG A 373 35.05 -7.20 26.51
C ARG A 373 35.17 -8.30 25.46
N LEU A 374 35.85 -9.41 25.77
CA LEU A 374 36.00 -10.54 24.85
C LEU A 374 34.68 -11.29 24.62
N ARG A 375 33.87 -11.46 25.68
CA ARG A 375 32.49 -11.99 25.63
C ARG A 375 31.61 -11.23 24.63
N ASP A 376 31.69 -9.91 24.66
CA ASP A 376 30.87 -9.03 23.82
C ASP A 376 31.41 -8.98 22.39
N ALA A 377 32.74 -8.95 22.19
CA ALA A 377 33.38 -9.01 20.88
C ALA A 377 33.05 -10.31 20.12
N ILE A 378 33.18 -11.47 20.78
CA ILE A 378 32.81 -12.80 20.25
C ILE A 378 31.29 -12.90 20.05
N GLY A 379 30.52 -12.50 21.06
CA GLY A 379 29.09 -12.75 21.11
C GLY A 379 28.25 -11.89 20.16
N GLU A 380 28.62 -10.62 20.02
CA GLU A 380 27.82 -9.60 19.34
C GLU A 380 28.54 -8.95 18.16
N GLY A 381 29.88 -8.85 18.24
CA GLY A 381 30.71 -8.19 17.25
C GLY A 381 31.05 -9.05 16.03
N VAL A 382 31.05 -10.38 16.16
CA VAL A 382 31.22 -11.32 15.04
C VAL A 382 29.89 -11.99 14.69
N VAL A 383 29.63 -12.15 13.40
CA VAL A 383 28.48 -12.86 12.82
C VAL A 383 28.86 -13.75 11.62
N THR A 384 30.01 -13.55 10.96
CA THR A 384 30.48 -14.44 9.86
C THR A 384 31.04 -15.78 10.34
N CYS A 385 31.10 -16.02 11.66
CA CYS A 385 31.37 -17.32 12.27
C CYS A 385 30.88 -17.38 13.73
N ASP A 386 30.98 -18.55 14.35
CA ASP A 386 30.95 -18.72 15.81
C ASP A 386 32.37 -18.86 16.34
N PHE A 387 32.64 -18.22 17.47
CA PHE A 387 33.89 -18.34 18.20
C PHE A 387 33.58 -18.79 19.63
N ARG A 388 34.40 -19.68 20.16
CA ARG A 388 34.26 -20.21 21.51
C ARG A 388 35.61 -20.22 22.21
N VAL A 389 35.64 -19.72 23.43
CA VAL A 389 36.87 -19.80 24.24
C VAL A 389 36.97 -21.21 24.79
N THR A 390 38.08 -21.87 24.49
CA THR A 390 38.38 -23.24 24.93
C THR A 390 39.44 -23.23 26.02
N GLY A 391 39.40 -24.25 26.88
CA GLY A 391 40.35 -24.42 27.98
C GLY A 391 40.22 -25.82 28.54
N GLY A 392 41.34 -26.47 28.82
CA GLY A 392 41.35 -27.82 29.37
C GLY A 392 40.58 -27.88 30.69
N ALA A 393 39.56 -28.74 30.76
CA ALA A 393 38.90 -29.05 32.02
C ALA A 393 39.72 -30.12 32.76
N TYR A 394 39.95 -29.92 34.05
CA TYR A 394 40.66 -30.87 34.90
C TYR A 394 40.01 -32.27 34.84
N GLY A 395 40.84 -33.31 34.90
CA GLY A 395 40.39 -34.71 34.82
C GLY A 395 39.79 -35.14 33.47
N LYS A 396 39.82 -34.28 32.44
CA LYS A 396 39.57 -34.71 31.05
C LYS A 396 40.85 -35.21 30.40
N ARG A 397 40.71 -36.03 29.36
CA ARG A 397 41.83 -36.54 28.56
C ARG A 397 42.44 -35.42 27.72
N PHE A 398 43.76 -35.42 27.62
CA PHE A 398 44.50 -34.54 26.72
C PHE A 398 44.13 -34.81 25.24
N ASN A 399 43.94 -33.75 24.45
CA ASN A 399 43.76 -33.83 23.00
C ASN A 399 44.75 -32.90 22.28
N ALA A 400 45.74 -33.48 21.61
CA ALA A 400 46.76 -32.75 20.85
C ALA A 400 46.19 -31.93 19.67
N GLU A 401 44.97 -32.21 19.19
CA GLU A 401 44.34 -31.42 18.12
C GLU A 401 43.92 -30.03 18.60
N SER A 402 43.32 -29.93 19.80
CA SER A 402 42.78 -28.68 20.36
C SER A 402 43.63 -28.06 21.49
N MET A 403 44.61 -28.80 22.01
CA MET A 403 45.44 -28.38 23.15
C MET A 403 46.94 -28.55 22.88
N GLU A 404 47.76 -27.81 23.62
CA GLU A 404 49.22 -27.95 23.68
C GLU A 404 49.63 -28.21 25.14
N ASP A 405 50.49 -29.19 25.39
CA ASP A 405 51.06 -29.40 26.72
C ASP A 405 52.20 -28.38 26.94
N VAL A 406 52.13 -27.62 28.04
CA VAL A 406 53.13 -26.60 28.41
C VAL A 406 54.54 -27.21 28.50
N PHE A 407 54.65 -28.44 29.02
CA PHE A 407 55.93 -29.10 29.31
C PHE A 407 56.42 -30.05 28.20
N LYS A 408 55.70 -30.11 27.07
CA LYS A 408 56.15 -30.68 25.78
C LYS A 408 56.92 -32.00 25.82
N ARG A 409 56.22 -33.10 26.11
CA ARG A 409 56.60 -34.39 25.51
C ARG A 409 56.25 -34.40 24.02
N GLN A 410 57.24 -34.64 23.16
CA GLN A 410 57.03 -34.78 21.71
C GLN A 410 56.25 -36.07 21.35
N ASP A 411 56.23 -37.06 22.25
CA ASP A 411 55.69 -38.40 22.01
C ASP A 411 54.49 -38.80 22.90
N SER A 412 53.83 -37.85 23.59
CA SER A 412 52.66 -38.16 24.42
C SER A 412 51.51 -38.76 23.59
N THR A 413 51.17 -40.01 23.87
CA THR A 413 50.07 -40.74 23.24
C THR A 413 48.71 -40.07 23.50
N ILE A 414 47.94 -39.85 22.43
CA ILE A 414 46.64 -39.18 22.51
C ILE A 414 45.68 -39.99 23.40
N GLY A 415 45.19 -39.37 24.47
CA GLY A 415 44.07 -39.87 25.26
C GLY A 415 44.40 -40.77 26.47
N GLU A 416 45.68 -41.03 26.76
CA GLU A 416 46.08 -41.74 27.99
C GLU A 416 46.26 -40.78 29.17
N VAL A 417 46.83 -39.59 28.91
CA VAL A 417 47.16 -38.59 29.94
C VAL A 417 45.95 -37.72 30.31
N LEU A 418 45.80 -37.42 31.61
CA LEU A 418 44.80 -36.50 32.15
C LEU A 418 45.33 -35.07 32.27
N ILE A 419 44.46 -34.11 31.99
CA ILE A 419 44.69 -32.68 32.23
C ILE A 419 44.62 -32.45 33.74
N LEU A 420 45.70 -31.91 34.31
CA LEU A 420 45.70 -31.37 35.66
C LEU A 420 44.98 -30.03 35.66
N CYS A 421 45.43 -29.08 34.84
CA CYS A 421 44.85 -27.74 34.76
C CYS A 421 45.09 -27.03 33.42
N ALA A 422 44.38 -25.93 33.18
CA ALA A 422 44.61 -25.03 32.05
C ALA A 422 45.59 -23.91 32.44
N SER A 423 46.61 -23.70 31.61
CA SER A 423 47.58 -22.61 31.74
C SER A 423 47.26 -21.44 30.82
N GLU A 424 46.74 -21.69 29.61
CA GLU A 424 46.28 -20.65 28.67
C GLU A 424 44.95 -21.03 28.00
N LEU A 425 44.11 -20.03 27.75
CA LEU A 425 42.88 -20.19 26.97
C LEU A 425 43.15 -20.20 25.47
N GLY A 426 42.43 -21.07 24.76
CA GLY A 426 42.40 -21.16 23.31
C GLY A 426 41.12 -20.55 22.71
N LEU A 427 41.11 -20.41 21.39
CA LEU A 427 39.97 -19.88 20.63
C LEU A 427 39.60 -20.86 19.50
N GLU A 428 38.48 -21.55 19.67
CA GLU A 428 37.87 -22.37 18.63
C GLU A 428 37.00 -21.49 17.72
N ARG A 429 37.07 -21.73 16.41
CA ARG A 429 36.14 -21.16 15.41
C ARG A 429 35.30 -22.28 14.86
N SER A 430 34.05 -21.97 14.52
CA SER A 430 33.25 -22.82 13.66
C SER A 430 32.49 -21.99 12.61
N THR A 431 32.32 -22.57 11.44
CA THR A 431 31.62 -22.00 10.29
C THR A 431 30.71 -23.05 9.70
N LYS A 432 29.44 -22.70 9.47
CA LYS A 432 28.50 -23.62 8.82
C LYS A 432 28.59 -23.41 7.31
N SER A 433 29.26 -24.34 6.62
CA SER A 433 29.30 -24.35 5.17
C SER A 433 27.89 -24.48 4.59
N THR A 434 27.65 -23.87 3.42
CA THR A 434 26.38 -23.99 2.70
C THR A 434 26.19 -25.37 2.09
N ASP A 435 27.28 -26.08 1.80
CA ASP A 435 27.23 -27.52 1.56
C ASP A 435 27.14 -28.23 2.92
N ALA A 436 26.16 -29.14 3.07
CA ALA A 436 25.65 -29.65 4.35
C ALA A 436 26.60 -30.50 5.23
N LYS A 437 27.91 -30.37 5.06
CA LYS A 437 28.92 -30.81 6.03
C LYS A 437 29.31 -29.62 6.90
N GLU A 438 29.01 -29.68 8.19
CA GLU A 438 29.65 -28.80 9.18
C GLU A 438 31.17 -29.03 9.12
N SER A 439 31.91 -28.04 8.63
CA SER A 439 33.36 -27.99 8.79
C SER A 439 33.68 -27.30 10.10
N ARG A 440 33.95 -28.09 11.14
CA ARG A 440 34.57 -27.59 12.38
C ARG A 440 36.05 -27.38 12.13
N ASP A 441 36.34 -26.34 11.36
CA ASP A 441 37.69 -25.85 11.15
C ASP A 441 38.16 -25.18 12.45
N LEU A 442 38.71 -25.98 13.36
CA LEU A 442 39.71 -25.49 14.30
C LEU A 442 40.67 -24.63 13.49
N LEU A 443 40.82 -23.35 13.85
CA LEU A 443 41.76 -22.46 13.17
C LEU A 443 43.19 -22.86 13.53
N THR A 444 43.68 -23.94 12.90
CA THR A 444 45.07 -24.09 12.53
C THR A 444 45.39 -23.07 11.44
N LEU A 445 45.32 -21.78 11.81
CA LEU A 445 45.94 -20.70 11.06
C LEU A 445 47.40 -21.08 10.87
N THR A 446 47.79 -21.28 9.62
CA THR A 446 49.17 -21.59 9.26
C THR A 446 50.04 -20.41 9.68
N THR A 447 50.84 -20.65 10.73
CA THR A 447 51.74 -19.74 11.47
C THR A 447 51.08 -18.89 12.59
N PRO A 448 51.69 -18.83 13.79
CA PRO A 448 52.17 -19.96 14.59
C PRO A 448 51.37 -20.10 15.90
N SER A 449 51.13 -21.35 16.36
CA SER A 449 50.77 -21.82 17.72
C SER A 449 49.63 -21.19 18.55
N ASN A 450 49.27 -19.92 18.38
CA ASN A 450 48.73 -19.08 19.47
C ASN A 450 47.19 -19.06 19.59
N ALA A 451 46.51 -20.18 19.31
CA ALA A 451 45.06 -20.30 19.50
C ALA A 451 44.61 -21.64 20.10
N LYS A 452 45.52 -22.60 20.35
CA LYS A 452 45.22 -23.79 21.15
C LYS A 452 45.23 -23.43 22.64
N ALA A 453 44.40 -24.10 23.43
CA ALA A 453 44.49 -23.98 24.88
C ALA A 453 45.77 -24.68 25.37
N LYS A 454 46.57 -24.02 26.20
CA LYS A 454 47.72 -24.69 26.83
C LYS A 454 47.31 -25.29 28.16
N VAL A 455 47.75 -26.52 28.40
CA VAL A 455 47.37 -27.31 29.59
C VAL A 455 48.60 -27.91 30.24
N VAL A 456 48.51 -28.11 31.55
CA VAL A 456 49.45 -28.94 32.31
C VAL A 456 48.81 -30.30 32.50
N THR A 457 49.57 -31.36 32.25
CA THR A 457 49.15 -32.74 32.46
C THR A 457 49.60 -33.25 33.84
N THR A 458 48.92 -34.28 34.36
CA THR A 458 49.31 -34.88 35.65
C THR A 458 50.71 -35.50 35.61
N GLU A 459 51.11 -36.06 34.48
CA GLU A 459 52.43 -36.66 34.29
C GLU A 459 53.57 -35.63 34.28
N ALA A 460 53.34 -34.44 33.70
CA ALA A 460 54.35 -33.38 33.67
C ALA A 460 54.67 -32.84 35.06
N LEU A 461 53.67 -32.72 35.95
CA LEU A 461 53.91 -32.31 37.34
C LEU A 461 54.63 -33.39 38.14
N ASP A 462 54.27 -34.66 37.93
CA ASP A 462 54.95 -35.82 38.52
C ASP A 462 56.45 -35.89 38.15
N GLU A 463 56.85 -35.34 37.01
CA GLU A 463 58.25 -35.23 36.58
C GLU A 463 58.97 -34.02 37.18
N LEU A 464 58.31 -32.86 37.26
CA LEU A 464 58.84 -31.68 37.95
C LEU A 464 59.12 -31.98 39.43
N LEU A 465 58.16 -32.60 40.14
CA LEU A 465 58.28 -33.02 41.53
C LEU A 465 59.27 -34.17 41.79
N ARG A 466 59.95 -34.69 40.75
CA ARG A 466 61.05 -35.67 40.84
C ARG A 466 62.40 -35.13 40.38
N ALA A 467 62.44 -33.91 39.84
CA ALA A 467 63.65 -33.30 39.29
C ALA A 467 64.45 -32.53 40.35
N ASP A 468 63.77 -32.05 41.40
CA ASP A 468 64.32 -31.46 42.63
C ASP A 468 64.45 -32.49 43.76
#